data_AF-A0A416BZJ3-F1
#
_entry.id   AF-A0A416BZJ3-F1
#
_cell.length_a   1.000
_cell.length_b   1.000
_cell.length_c   1.000
_cell.angle_alpha   90.00
_cell.angle_beta   90.00
_cell.angle_gamma   90.00
#
_symmetry.space_group_name_H-M   'P 1'
#
loop_
_entity.id
_entity.type
_entity.pdbx_description
1 polymer ?
#
loop_
_entity_poly.entity_id
_entity_poly.type
_entity_poly.pdbx_seq_one_letter_code
_entity_poly.pdbx_strand_id
1 'polypeptide(L)' 'MREILFRGKSIKTNQWIYGGFHIWEKRQVCALSNDSLKDDEISYVITVNSFADWNMPRTMQAVEVIADTVG' A
#
# COMPACT_ATOMS: atom_id res chain seq x y z
N MET A 1 -12.91 -13.97 -10.04
CA MET A 1 -12.05 -12.87 -10.51
C MET A 1 -12.33 -11.70 -9.60
N ARG A 2 -11.42 -11.33 -8.68
CA ARG A 2 -11.65 -10.18 -7.79
C ARG A 2 -11.43 -8.92 -8.63
N GLU A 3 -12.42 -8.03 -8.68
CA GLU A 3 -12.28 -6.74 -9.34
C GLU A 3 -11.10 -5.99 -8.69
N ILE A 4 -10.22 -5.50 -9.55
CA ILE A 4 -9.13 -4.63 -9.16
C ILE A 4 -9.76 -3.26 -8.96
N LEU A 5 -9.91 -2.86 -7.69
CA LEU A 5 -10.67 -1.65 -7.34
C LEU A 5 -9.83 -0.37 -7.48
N PHE A 6 -8.50 -0.47 -7.38
CA PHE A 6 -7.63 0.69 -7.38
C PHE A 6 -6.32 0.43 -8.15
N ARG A 7 -5.83 1.47 -8.83
CA ARG A 7 -4.51 1.54 -9.47
C ARG A 7 -3.68 2.67 -8.86
N GLY A 8 -2.36 2.58 -8.96
CA GLY A 8 -1.44 3.64 -8.54
C GLY A 8 -0.04 3.43 -9.12
N LYS A 9 0.73 4.50 -9.33
CA LYS A 9 2.09 4.39 -9.82
C LYS A 9 3.06 4.07 -8.68
N SER A 10 3.86 3.03 -8.83
CA SER A 10 4.90 2.68 -7.86
C SER A 10 5.91 3.82 -7.71
N ILE A 11 6.26 4.16 -6.47
CA ILE A 11 7.31 5.14 -6.18
C ILE A 11 8.67 4.66 -6.70
N LYS A 12 8.91 3.34 -6.73
CA LYS A 12 10.20 2.75 -7.10
C LYS A 12 10.38 2.60 -8.61
N THR A 13 9.36 2.08 -9.30
CA THR A 13 9.47 1.73 -10.73
C THR A 13 8.70 2.66 -11.65
N ASN A 14 7.89 3.57 -11.11
CA ASN A 14 6.98 4.44 -11.85
C ASN A 14 5.97 3.70 -12.74
N GLN A 15 5.82 2.39 -12.54
CA GLN A 15 4.86 1.54 -13.25
C GLN A 15 3.51 1.52 -12.53
N TRP A 16 2.45 1.33 -13.29
CA TRP A 16 1.11 1.16 -12.74
C TRP A 16 0.97 -0.19 -12.03
N ILE A 17 0.58 -0.14 -10.76
CA ILE A 17 0.26 -1.28 -9.92
C ILE A 17 -1.25 -1.28 -9.66
N TYR A 18 -1.81 -2.47 -9.53
CA TYR A 18 -3.24 -2.72 -9.51
C TYR A 18 -3.57 -3.67 -8.36
N GLY A 19 -4.52 -3.32 -7.49
CA GLY A 19 -4.87 -4.16 -6.35
C GLY A 19 -5.76 -3.51 -5.32
N GLY A 20 -5.62 -3.93 -4.06
CA GLY A 20 -6.35 -3.36 -2.93
C GLY A 20 -5.60 -2.17 -2.33
N PHE A 21 -6.23 -1.01 -2.25
CA PHE A 21 -5.62 0.18 -1.68
C PHE A 21 -5.66 0.18 -0.15
N HIS A 22 -4.57 0.62 0.48
CA HIS A 22 -4.44 0.76 1.92
C HIS A 22 -3.55 1.95 2.27
N ILE A 23 -3.91 2.70 3.31
CA ILE A 23 -3.09 3.77 3.88
C ILE A 23 -2.36 3.16 5.07
N TRP A 24 -1.03 3.16 5.02
CA TRP A 24 -0.17 2.62 6.05
C TRP A 24 0.47 3.75 6.86
N GLU A 25 0.06 3.86 8.12
CA GLU A 25 0.69 4.70 9.14
C GLU A 25 1.95 4.02 9.69
N LYS A 26 3.12 4.61 9.49
CA LYS A 26 4.42 4.03 9.93
C LYS A 26 4.62 4.11 11.44
N ARG A 27 3.93 5.03 12.11
CA ARG A 27 4.08 5.32 13.54
C ARG A 27 2.71 5.34 14.21
N GLN A 28 2.62 4.75 15.39
CA GLN A 28 1.44 4.87 16.24
C GLN A 28 1.40 6.25 16.90
N VAL A 29 0.29 6.96 16.76
CA VAL A 29 0.07 8.26 17.42
C VAL A 29 -0.38 8.04 18.86
N CYS A 30 0.15 8.84 19.80
CA CYS A 30 -0.33 8.83 21.17
C CYS A 30 -1.63 9.63 21.30
N ALA A 31 -2.73 8.96 21.64
CA ALA A 31 -4.06 9.57 21.76
C ALA A 31 -4.20 10.60 22.90
N LEU A 32 -3.27 10.61 23.88
CA LEU A 32 -3.32 11.49 25.05
C LEU A 32 -2.49 12.77 24.88
N SER A 33 -1.76 12.91 23.77
CA SER A 33 -0.98 14.09 23.43
C SER A 33 -1.50 14.74 22.16
N ASN A 34 -1.15 16.01 21.92
CA ASN A 34 -1.44 16.70 20.66
C ASN A 34 -0.48 16.27 19.54
N ASP A 35 -0.23 14.97 19.47
CA ASP A 35 0.67 14.32 18.52
C ASP A 35 -0.12 14.00 17.25
N SER A 36 0.51 14.21 16.09
CA SER A 36 -0.11 14.03 14.78
C SER A 36 0.89 13.38 13.83
N LEU A 37 0.38 12.51 12.96
CA LEU A 37 1.17 11.97 11.86
C LEU A 37 1.61 13.10 10.93
N LYS A 38 2.88 13.07 10.55
CA LYS A 38 3.40 13.90 9.46
C LYS A 38 3.21 13.17 8.13
N ASP A 39 3.22 13.90 7.02
CA ASP A 39 3.01 13.32 5.69
C ASP A 39 4.06 12.26 5.32
N ASP A 40 5.30 12.37 5.81
CA ASP A 40 6.36 11.37 5.60
C ASP A 40 6.16 10.07 6.41
N GLU A 41 5.30 10.12 7.42
CA GLU A 41 4.91 8.99 8.26
C GLU A 41 3.70 8.22 7.70
N ILE A 42 3.13 8.68 6.59
CA ILE A 42 2.00 8.05 5.89
C ILE A 42 2.48 7.50 4.55
N SER A 43 2.36 6.19 4.36
CA SER A 43 2.62 5.52 3.07
C SER A 43 1.31 5.09 2.43
N TYR A 44 1.16 5.41 1.15
CA TYR A 44 0.06 4.91 0.32
C TYR A 44 0.50 3.62 -0.35
N VAL A 45 -0.21 2.51 -0.11
CA VAL A 45 0.19 1.20 -0.64
C VAL A 45 -0.93 0.51 -1.40
N ILE A 46 -0.54 -0.21 -2.44
CA ILE A 46 -1.40 -1.17 -3.13
C ILE A 46 -0.95 -2.57 -2.78
N THR A 47 -1.88 -3.34 -2.23
CA THR A 47 -1.73 -4.75 -1.89
C THR A 47 -1.92 -5.60 -3.15
N VAL A 48 -0.93 -6.43 -3.43
CA VAL A 48 -0.87 -7.31 -4.59
C VAL A 48 -0.65 -8.74 -4.13
N ASN A 49 -1.17 -9.69 -4.91
CA ASN A 49 -0.90 -11.10 -4.65
C ASN A 49 0.55 -11.40 -5.02
N SER A 50 1.30 -12.02 -4.10
CA SER A 50 2.60 -12.58 -4.45
C SER A 50 2.43 -13.79 -5.37
N PHE A 51 3.49 -14.07 -6.13
CA PHE A 51 3.68 -15.40 -6.71
C PHE A 51 3.85 -16.43 -5.58
N ALA A 52 3.33 -17.63 -5.76
CA ALA A 52 3.61 -18.79 -4.91
C ALA A 52 3.79 -20.01 -5.80
N ASP A 53 4.87 -20.74 -5.56
CA ASP A 53 5.15 -22.01 -6.21
C ASP A 53 4.57 -23.17 -5.37
N TRP A 54 4.19 -24.27 -6.03
CA TRP A 54 3.78 -25.54 -5.39
C TRP A 54 2.90 -25.47 -4.13
N ASN A 55 1.73 -24.83 -4.21
CA ASN A 55 0.73 -24.77 -3.12
C ASN A 55 1.26 -24.15 -1.80
N MET A 56 2.38 -23.41 -1.86
CA MET A 56 2.89 -22.69 -0.70
C MET A 56 1.99 -21.50 -0.36
N PRO A 57 1.92 -21.11 0.93
CA PRO A 57 1.23 -19.88 1.32
C PRO A 57 1.77 -18.68 0.56
N ARG A 58 0.86 -17.86 0.01
CA ARG A 58 1.22 -16.59 -0.62
C ARG A 58 1.59 -15.58 0.46
N THR A 59 2.71 -14.90 0.28
CA THR A 59 3.05 -13.75 1.11
C THR A 59 2.22 -12.56 0.70
N MET A 60 1.77 -11.77 1.67
CA MET A 60 1.17 -10.48 1.36
C MET A 60 2.27 -9.57 0.83
N GLN A 61 2.05 -8.98 -0.35
CA GLN A 61 2.93 -7.96 -0.89
C GLN A 61 2.19 -6.64 -0.95
N ALA A 62 2.86 -5.58 -0.51
CA ALA A 62 2.37 -4.21 -0.59
C ALA A 62 3.42 -3.38 -1.33
N VAL A 63 2.97 -2.61 -2.31
CA VAL A 63 3.81 -1.71 -3.10
C VAL A 63 3.44 -0.28 -2.76
N GLU A 64 4.42 0.52 -2.34
CA GLU A 64 4.22 1.95 -2.15
C GLU A 64 3.98 2.65 -3.49
N VAL A 65 2.94 3.48 -3.52
CA VAL A 65 2.48 4.21 -4.69
C VAL A 65 2.39 5.70 -4.42
N ILE A 66 2.46 6.50 -5.48
CA ILE A 66 2.28 7.95 -5.43
C ILE A 66 0.81 8.23 -5.14
N ALA A 67 0.51 8.95 -4.05
CA ALA A 67 -0.84 9.24 -3.57
C ALA A 67 -1.74 9.85 -4.66
N ASP A 68 -1.23 10.85 -5.38
CA ASP A 68 -1.96 11.58 -6.43
C ASP A 68 -2.36 10.73 -7.63
N THR A 69 -1.78 9.53 -7.74
CA THR A 69 -2.04 8.61 -8.87
C THR A 69 -3.04 7.52 -8.52
N VAL A 70 -3.52 7.48 -7.27
CA VAL A 70 -4.47 6.45 -6.81
C VAL A 70 -5.87 6.72 -7.36
N GLY A 71 -6.50 5.71 -7.98
CA GLY A 71 -7.89 5.79 -8.46
C GLY A 71 -8.37 4.54 -9.18
#